data_AF-A0A355SUX6-F1
#
_entry.id   AF-A0A355SUX6-F1
#
_cell.length_a   1.000
_cell.length_b   1.000
_cell.length_c   1.000
_cell.angle_alpha   90.00
_cell.angle_beta   90.00
_cell.angle_gamma   90.00
#
_symmetry.space_group_name_H-M   'P 1'
#
loop_
_entity.id
_entity.type
_entity.pdbx_description
1 polymer ?
#
loop_
_entity_poly.entity_id
_entity_poly.type
_entity_poly.pdbx_seq_one_letter_code
_entity_poly.pdbx_strand_id
1 'polypeptide(L)' 'MVTDVHPTAVIEPGAELDQGVTIGAYAYIGAQVKIAKGTVVMHHATVDGATTMGADNEVHPYA' A
#
# COMPACT_ATOMS: atom_id res chain seq x y z
N MET A 1 -9.31 -3.15 -12.46
CA MET A 1 -9.88 -2.08 -11.60
C MET A 1 -8.73 -1.25 -11.06
N VAL A 2 -8.90 0.07 -10.98
CA VAL A 2 -7.82 1.04 -10.72
C VAL A 2 -7.38 0.96 -9.25
N THR A 3 -6.10 1.18 -8.97
CA THR A 3 -5.56 1.36 -7.62
C THR A 3 -6.11 2.64 -7.01
N ASP A 4 -6.75 2.56 -5.84
CA ASP A 4 -7.33 3.74 -5.17
C ASP A 4 -6.32 4.29 -4.17
N VAL A 5 -5.76 5.46 -4.46
CA VAL A 5 -4.69 6.06 -3.65
C VAL A 5 -5.16 7.41 -3.15
N HIS A 6 -5.21 7.56 -1.83
CA HIS A 6 -5.50 8.84 -1.23
C HIS A 6 -4.41 9.88 -1.59
N PRO A 7 -4.76 11.13 -1.95
CA PRO A 7 -3.78 12.13 -2.39
C PRO A 7 -2.67 12.48 -1.40
N THR A 8 -2.87 12.18 -0.11
CA THR A 8 -1.89 12.42 0.96
C THR A 8 -1.04 11.20 1.29
N ALA A 9 -1.30 10.05 0.66
CA ALA A 9 -0.44 8.89 0.80
C ALA A 9 0.92 9.16 0.12
N VAL A 10 1.98 8.64 0.71
CA VAL A 10 3.32 8.74 0.14
C VAL A 10 3.69 7.38 -0.42
N ILE A 11 3.92 7.32 -1.73
CA ILE A 11 4.35 6.12 -2.44
C ILE A 11 5.66 6.45 -3.12
N GLU A 12 6.72 5.75 -2.76
CA GLU A 12 8.02 5.97 -3.39
C GLU A 12 8.08 5.38 -4.81
N PRO A 13 8.83 6.01 -5.73
CA PRO A 13 9.07 5.44 -7.05
C PRO A 13 9.73 4.06 -6.95
N GLY A 14 9.05 3.04 -7.50
CA GLY A 14 9.51 1.65 -7.47
C GLY A 14 8.54 0.69 -6.78
N ALA A 15 7.64 1.21 -5.94
CA ALA A 15 6.59 0.40 -5.35
C ALA A 15 5.71 -0.26 -6.42
N GLU A 16 5.46 -1.57 -6.29
CA GLU A 16 4.64 -2.35 -7.21
C GLU A 16 3.27 -2.62 -6.56
N LEU A 17 2.22 -1.98 -7.05
CA LEU A 17 0.84 -2.13 -6.56
C LEU A 17 -0.04 -2.77 -7.64
N ASP A 18 -0.61 -3.92 -7.31
CA ASP A 18 -1.54 -4.62 -8.21
C ASP A 18 -2.93 -3.94 -8.28
N GLN A 19 -3.78 -4.46 -9.17
CA GLN A 19 -5.15 -3.98 -9.35
C GLN A 19 -6.00 -4.12 -8.08
N GLY A 20 -6.79 -3.08 -7.79
CA GLY A 20 -7.71 -3.08 -6.65
C GLY A 20 -7.03 -2.93 -5.29
N VAL A 21 -5.74 -2.56 -5.25
CA VAL A 21 -5.10 -2.12 -4.01
C VAL A 21 -5.65 -0.75 -3.61
N THR A 22 -5.93 -0.58 -2.32
CA THR A 22 -6.41 0.68 -1.73
C THR A 22 -5.38 1.20 -0.72
N ILE A 23 -4.95 2.45 -0.87
CA ILE A 23 -4.00 3.13 0.01
C ILE A 23 -4.68 4.33 0.67
N GLY A 24 -4.81 4.26 2.00
CA GLY A 24 -5.44 5.27 2.84
C GLY A 24 -4.60 6.52 3.07
N ALA A 25 -5.23 7.54 3.65
CA ALA A 25 -4.58 8.82 3.94
C ALA A 25 -3.34 8.67 4.82
N TYR A 26 -2.26 9.36 4.46
CA TYR A 26 -0.99 9.37 5.22
C TYR A 26 -0.33 8.00 5.39
N ALA A 27 -0.73 6.99 4.62
CA ALA A 27 0.03 5.75 4.52
C ALA A 27 1.36 5.99 3.81
N TYR A 28 2.38 5.21 4.17
CA TYR A 28 3.71 5.26 3.54
C TYR A 28 4.03 3.90 2.92
N ILE A 29 4.42 3.91 1.64
CA ILE A 29 4.82 2.73 0.87
C ILE A 29 6.24 2.95 0.31
N GLY A 30 7.19 2.14 0.77
CA GLY A 30 8.60 2.21 0.36
C GLY A 30 8.87 1.68 -1.06
N ALA A 31 10.00 2.09 -1.65
CA ALA A 31 10.33 1.84 -3.05
C ALA A 31 10.50 0.35 -3.46
N GLN A 32 10.67 -0.56 -2.49
CA GLN A 32 10.88 -2.00 -2.75
C GLN A 32 9.67 -2.85 -2.35
N VAL A 33 8.55 -2.20 -2.01
CA VAL A 33 7.34 -2.87 -1.57
C VAL A 33 6.55 -3.40 -2.76
N LYS A 34 6.08 -4.64 -2.63
CA LYS A 34 5.17 -5.30 -3.59
C LYS A 34 3.87 -5.67 -2.89
N ILE A 35 2.75 -5.17 -3.41
CA ILE A 35 1.41 -5.40 -2.84
C ILE A 35 0.53 -6.07 -3.89
N ALA A 36 0.10 -7.30 -3.60
CA ALA A 36 -0.79 -8.03 -4.50
C ALA A 36 -2.26 -7.56 -4.38
N LYS A 37 -3.05 -7.95 -5.39
CA LYS A 37 -4.44 -7.50 -5.61
C LYS A 37 -5.33 -7.53 -4.36
N GLY A 38 -6.27 -6.59 -4.30
CA GLY A 38 -7.32 -6.55 -3.27
C GLY A 38 -6.83 -6.19 -1.85
N THR A 39 -5.55 -5.91 -1.67
CA THR A 39 -5.00 -5.50 -0.37
C THR A 39 -5.37 -4.06 -0.03
N VAL A 40 -5.69 -3.82 1.24
CA VAL A 40 -6.03 -2.51 1.79
C VAL A 40 -4.97 -2.09 2.80
N VAL A 41 -4.30 -0.95 2.54
CA VAL A 41 -3.42 -0.28 3.48
C VAL A 41 -4.17 0.92 4.06
N MET A 42 -4.56 0.86 5.32
CA MET A 42 -5.39 1.89 5.96
C MET A 42 -4.58 3.14 6.29
N HIS A 43 -5.28 4.17 6.78
CA HIS A 43 -4.65 5.45 7.11
C HIS A 43 -3.52 5.30 8.14
N HIS A 44 -2.45 6.06 8.00
CA HIS A 44 -1.28 6.01 8.91
C HIS A 44 -0.57 4.64 9.04
N ALA A 45 -0.83 3.68 8.16
CA ALA A 45 -0.06 2.43 8.11
C ALA A 45 1.26 2.65 7.33
N THR A 46 2.29 1.89 7.70
CA THR A 46 3.62 1.98 7.06
C THR A 46 4.03 0.61 6.52
N VAL A 47 4.31 0.52 5.23
CA VAL A 47 4.91 -0.67 4.62
C VAL A 47 6.19 -0.21 3.94
N ASP A 48 7.33 -0.73 4.41
CA ASP A 48 8.65 -0.29 3.96
C ASP A 48 9.63 -1.46 3.82
N GLY A 49 10.81 -1.19 3.26
CA GLY A 49 11.86 -2.16 3.02
C GLY A 49 11.52 -3.14 1.89
N ALA A 50 12.27 -4.24 1.85
CA ALA A 50 12.07 -5.33 0.89
C ALA A 50 10.90 -6.24 1.30
N THR A 51 9.69 -5.68 1.27
CA THR A 51 8.46 -6.34 1.77
C THR A 51 7.57 -6.78 0.61
N THR A 52 7.11 -8.04 0.65
CA THR A 52 6.15 -8.59 -0.32
C THR A 52 4.89 -9.03 0.42
N MET A 53 3.75 -8.45 0.05
CA MET A 53 2.43 -8.76 0.60
C MET A 53 1.62 -9.60 -0.38
N GLY A 54 0.96 -10.64 0.13
CA GLY A 54 -0.01 -11.45 -0.61
C GLY A 54 -1.29 -10.69 -0.94
N ALA A 55 -2.25 -11.36 -1.58
CA ALA A 55 -3.54 -10.76 -1.95
C ALA A 55 -4.50 -10.67 -0.75
N ASP A 56 -5.47 -9.76 -0.84
CA ASP A 56 -6.60 -9.62 0.09
C ASP A 56 -6.17 -9.45 1.57
N ASN A 57 -5.03 -8.76 1.79
CA ASN A 57 -4.56 -8.40 3.13
C ASN A 57 -5.16 -7.08 3.60
N GLU A 58 -5.22 -6.89 4.92
CA GLU A 58 -5.61 -5.63 5.54
C GLU A 58 -4.52 -5.16 6.51
N VAL A 59 -3.95 -3.99 6.25
CA VAL A 59 -2.99 -3.32 7.15
C VAL A 59 -3.71 -2.21 7.88
N HIS A 60 -3.89 -2.41 9.19
CA HIS A 60 -4.59 -1.46 10.04
C HIS A 60 -3.73 -0.25 10.39
N PRO A 61 -4.34 0.86 10.85
CA PRO A 61 -3.61 2.07 11.20
C PRO A 61 -2.50 1.84 12.22
N TYR A 62 -1.35 2.50 12.00
CA TYR A 62 -0.17 2.44 12.88
C TYR A 62 0.51 1.05 12.96
N ALA A 63 0.26 0.19 11.98
CA ALA A 63 1.05 -1.01 11.72
C ALA A 63 2.30 -0.71 10.87
#